data_AF-A0A955K562-F1
#
_entry.id   AF-A0A955K562-F1
#
_cell.length_a   1.000
_cell.length_b   1.000
_cell.length_c   1.000
_cell.angle_alpha   90.00
_cell.angle_beta   90.00
_cell.angle_gamma   90.00
#
_symmetry.space_group_name_H-M   'P 1'
#
loop_
_entity.id
_entity.type
_entity.pdbx_description
1 polymer ?
#
loop_
_entity_poly.entity_id
_entity_poly.type
_entity_poly.pdbx_seq_one_letter_code
_entity_poly.pdbx_strand_id
1 'polypeptide(L)'
;MADDKKKQLEDAKKALIDKGIKDGRLDQRDIFAAIPDVPENIDILDQLYTDLGEANVELIGATEAVVEEFSDEWVVEDDEEIILDDKTYLDDIADDSVRLYLREIGKIPLLKSDEELELAQKIVANQPKYAKVLEKLDAYKDDNGLLKPLTKQEEKEYRELEVEASKLSRPKDQMAEANMRLVVSIAKRYVGRGLDLLDLIQEGNTGLLRAVEKFDPDKGFKFSTYATWWIRQAITRAIADQARTIRIPVHMVETINKLLRTQRRLTQDLNREPTHDEIAKEMGIEVEKVEHIMKIK
;
A
#
# COMPACT_ATOMS: atom_id res chain seq x y z
N MET A 1 -20.44 -31.25 8.27
CA MET A 1 -20.11 -29.87 8.66
C MET A 1 -19.82 -28.97 7.46
N ALA A 2 -19.05 -29.42 6.45
CA ALA A 2 -18.80 -28.61 5.24
C ALA A 2 -20.05 -28.44 4.34
N ASP A 3 -20.86 -29.49 4.17
CA ASP A 3 -22.04 -29.45 3.29
C ASP A 3 -23.20 -28.58 3.82
N ASP A 4 -23.40 -28.52 5.15
CA ASP A 4 -24.43 -27.67 5.75
C ASP A 4 -24.09 -26.18 5.61
N LYS A 5 -22.80 -25.82 5.64
CA LYS A 5 -22.33 -24.44 5.54
C LYS A 5 -22.48 -23.90 4.12
N LYS A 6 -22.22 -24.73 3.10
CA LYS A 6 -22.49 -24.39 1.68
C LYS A 6 -23.98 -24.19 1.40
N LYS A 7 -24.83 -25.03 1.98
CA LYS A 7 -26.30 -24.91 1.83
C LYS A 7 -26.84 -23.62 2.45
N GLN A 8 -26.31 -23.21 3.61
CA GLN A 8 -26.66 -21.93 4.23
C GLN A 8 -26.23 -20.71 3.39
N LEU A 9 -25.07 -20.78 2.72
CA LEU A 9 -24.59 -19.72 1.84
C LEU A 9 -25.41 -19.63 0.54
N GLU A 10 -25.88 -20.75 -0.01
CA GLU A 10 -26.79 -20.74 -1.17
C GLU A 10 -28.18 -20.18 -0.83
N ASP A 11 -28.70 -20.48 0.37
CA ASP A 11 -29.96 -19.91 0.85
C ASP A 11 -29.83 -18.40 1.09
N ALA A 12 -28.69 -17.95 1.64
CA ALA A 12 -28.37 -16.53 1.80
C ALA A 12 -28.26 -15.79 0.45
N LYS A 13 -27.65 -16.42 -0.55
CA LYS A 13 -27.57 -15.90 -1.92
C LYS A 13 -28.96 -15.64 -2.50
N LYS A 14 -29.89 -16.60 -2.39
CA LYS A 14 -31.27 -16.45 -2.89
C LYS A 14 -32.01 -15.32 -2.19
N ALA A 15 -31.84 -15.19 -0.87
CA ALA A 15 -32.46 -14.10 -0.11
C ALA A 15 -31.95 -12.72 -0.53
N LEU A 16 -30.66 -12.59 -0.85
CA LEU A 16 -30.08 -11.34 -1.36
C LEU A 16 -30.58 -10.97 -2.76
N ILE A 17 -30.78 -11.97 -3.64
CA ILE A 17 -31.36 -11.75 -4.97
C ILE A 17 -32.81 -11.28 -4.84
N ASP A 18 -33.63 -11.92 -4.01
CA ASP A 18 -35.02 -11.51 -3.79
C ASP A 18 -35.11 -10.10 -3.20
N LYS A 19 -34.19 -9.73 -2.29
CA LYS A 19 -34.08 -8.37 -1.75
C LYS A 19 -33.65 -7.37 -2.83
N GLY A 20 -32.64 -7.70 -3.63
CA GLY A 20 -32.15 -6.87 -4.73
C GLY A 20 -33.19 -6.60 -5.81
N ILE A 21 -34.00 -7.61 -6.17
CA ILE A 21 -35.09 -7.46 -7.14
C ILE A 21 -36.22 -6.57 -6.58
N LYS A 22 -36.51 -6.68 -5.28
CA LYS A 22 -37.58 -5.92 -4.64
C LYS A 22 -37.23 -4.45 -4.46
N ASP A 23 -36.00 -4.16 -4.04
CA ASP A 23 -35.56 -2.82 -3.68
C ASP A 23 -34.85 -2.10 -4.85
N GLY A 24 -34.50 -2.83 -5.92
CA GLY A 24 -33.79 -2.33 -7.11
C GLY A 24 -32.35 -1.89 -6.84
N ARG A 25 -31.92 -1.96 -5.58
CA ARG A 25 -30.61 -1.54 -5.06
C ARG A 25 -30.17 -2.49 -3.96
N LEU A 26 -28.87 -2.77 -3.90
CA LEU A 26 -28.29 -3.61 -2.85
C LEU A 26 -26.97 -2.98 -2.35
N ASP A 27 -26.83 -2.87 -1.03
CA ASP A 27 -25.61 -2.35 -0.39
C ASP A 27 -24.57 -3.47 -0.27
N GLN A 28 -23.32 -3.16 -0.57
CA GLN A 28 -22.22 -4.12 -0.50
C GLN A 28 -21.97 -4.63 0.94
N ARG A 29 -22.29 -3.84 1.96
CA ARG A 29 -22.21 -4.25 3.38
C ARG A 29 -23.19 -5.37 3.71
N ASP A 30 -24.40 -5.31 3.15
CA ASP A 30 -25.42 -6.34 3.34
C ASP A 30 -25.01 -7.66 2.68
N ILE A 31 -24.30 -7.60 1.55
CA ILE A 31 -23.73 -8.78 0.87
C ILE A 31 -22.67 -9.42 1.76
N PHE A 32 -21.70 -8.64 2.26
CA PHE A 32 -20.61 -9.18 3.07
C PHE A 32 -21.04 -9.66 4.46
N ALA A 33 -22.09 -9.07 5.04
CA ALA A 33 -22.68 -9.56 6.29
C ALA A 33 -23.31 -10.96 6.12
N ALA A 34 -23.88 -11.25 4.95
CA ALA A 34 -24.52 -12.53 4.65
C ALA A 34 -23.54 -13.57 4.07
N ILE A 35 -22.60 -13.13 3.23
CA ILE A 35 -21.59 -13.96 2.58
C ILE A 35 -20.23 -13.26 2.75
N PRO A 36 -19.42 -13.67 3.75
CA PRO A 36 -18.10 -13.08 3.97
C PRO A 36 -17.18 -13.30 2.77
N ASP A 37 -16.37 -12.29 2.45
CA ASP A 37 -15.36 -12.33 1.39
C ASP A 37 -14.13 -13.14 1.85
N VAL A 38 -14.24 -14.46 1.71
CA VAL A 38 -13.17 -15.42 2.02
C VAL A 38 -12.92 -16.31 0.81
N PRO A 39 -11.71 -16.86 0.64
CA PRO A 39 -11.36 -17.71 -0.52
C PRO A 39 -12.29 -18.90 -0.75
N GLU A 40 -12.97 -19.39 0.30
CA GLU A 40 -13.92 -20.49 0.24
C GLU A 40 -15.28 -20.11 -0.40
N ASN A 41 -15.60 -18.81 -0.48
CA ASN A 41 -16.91 -18.28 -0.89
C ASN A 41 -16.87 -17.52 -2.24
N ILE A 42 -15.70 -17.41 -2.88
CA ILE A 42 -15.49 -16.62 -4.11
C ILE A 42 -16.46 -17.04 -5.21
N ASP A 43 -16.59 -18.35 -5.47
CA ASP A 43 -17.47 -18.88 -6.53
C ASP A 43 -18.95 -18.48 -6.31
N ILE A 44 -19.39 -18.36 -5.05
CA ILE A 44 -20.77 -17.99 -4.70
C ILE A 44 -20.99 -16.49 -4.88
N LEU A 45 -20.00 -15.68 -4.50
CA LEU A 45 -20.02 -14.23 -4.69
C LEU A 45 -19.99 -13.86 -6.18
N ASP A 46 -19.14 -14.51 -6.98
CA ASP A 46 -19.06 -14.29 -8.43
C ASP A 46 -20.40 -14.60 -9.12
N GLN A 47 -21.04 -15.71 -8.72
CA GLN A 47 -22.36 -16.05 -9.24
C GLN A 47 -23.44 -15.05 -8.78
N LEU A 48 -23.38 -14.56 -7.53
CA LEU A 48 -24.29 -13.53 -7.03
C LEU A 48 -24.15 -12.21 -7.81
N TYR A 49 -22.93 -11.76 -8.07
CA TYR A 49 -22.68 -10.54 -8.85
C TYR A 49 -23.13 -10.69 -10.31
N THR A 50 -22.95 -11.88 -10.90
CA THR A 50 -23.45 -12.19 -12.24
C THR A 50 -24.99 -12.13 -12.27
N ASP A 51 -25.65 -12.79 -11.33
CA ASP A 51 -27.12 -12.84 -11.25
C ASP A 51 -27.72 -11.43 -10.96
N LEU A 52 -27.07 -10.62 -10.12
CA LEU A 52 -27.47 -9.23 -9.85
C LEU A 52 -27.28 -8.31 -11.07
N GLY A 53 -26.25 -8.55 -11.87
CA GLY A 53 -26.01 -7.87 -13.14
C GLY A 53 -27.08 -8.18 -14.20
N GLU A 54 -27.49 -9.46 -14.30
CA GLU A 54 -28.61 -9.86 -15.18
C GLU A 54 -29.95 -9.27 -14.72
N ALA A 55 -30.15 -9.12 -13.41
CA ALA A 55 -31.34 -8.52 -12.81
C ALA A 55 -31.35 -6.98 -12.82
N ASN A 56 -30.28 -6.33 -13.32
CA ASN A 56 -30.12 -4.87 -13.41
C ASN A 56 -30.29 -4.14 -12.06
N VAL A 57 -29.77 -4.73 -10.98
CA VAL A 57 -29.82 -4.18 -9.62
C VAL A 57 -28.62 -3.26 -9.40
N GLU A 58 -28.86 -2.03 -8.95
CA GLU A 58 -27.79 -1.05 -8.66
C GLU A 58 -27.07 -1.39 -7.35
N LEU A 59 -25.78 -1.70 -7.43
CA LEU A 59 -24.92 -1.85 -6.25
C LEU A 59 -24.49 -0.47 -5.76
N ILE A 60 -24.94 -0.11 -4.56
CA ILE A 60 -24.51 1.14 -3.90
C ILE A 60 -23.33 0.77 -3.01
N GLY A 61 -22.12 1.09 -3.49
CA GLY A 61 -20.93 1.13 -2.66
C GLY A 61 -20.91 2.45 -1.89
N ALA A 62 -20.62 2.37 -0.60
CA ALA A 62 -20.47 3.53 0.28
C ALA A 62 -19.69 4.65 -0.41
N THR A 63 -20.41 5.72 -0.77
CA THR A 63 -19.83 7.05 -0.97
C THR A 63 -19.11 7.40 0.33
N GLU A 64 -17.87 7.87 0.17
CA GLU A 64 -16.87 8.05 1.23
C GLU A 64 -16.35 6.74 1.80
N ALA A 65 -15.20 6.30 1.26
CA ALA A 65 -14.20 5.67 2.08
C ALA A 65 -13.79 6.69 3.16
N VAL A 66 -14.56 6.76 4.24
CA VAL A 66 -14.01 7.10 5.55
C VAL A 66 -12.85 6.14 5.73
N VAL A 67 -11.66 6.70 5.98
CA VAL A 67 -10.43 5.95 6.23
C VAL A 67 -10.50 5.32 7.63
N GLU A 68 -11.60 4.65 7.94
CA GLU A 68 -11.82 3.90 9.16
C GLU A 68 -11.94 2.41 8.80
N GLU A 69 -11.16 1.58 9.50
CA GLU A 69 -11.03 0.13 9.35
C GLU A 69 -10.17 -0.41 8.20
N PHE A 70 -9.05 0.25 7.92
CA PHE A 70 -7.82 -0.54 7.85
C PHE A 70 -7.06 -0.29 9.13
N SER A 71 -7.17 -1.24 10.07
CA SER A 71 -6.28 -1.27 11.22
C SER A 71 -4.88 -1.40 10.67
N ASP A 72 -4.15 -0.30 10.66
CA ASP A 72 -2.72 -0.32 10.47
C ASP A 72 -2.19 -1.25 11.58
N GLU A 73 -1.87 -2.49 11.23
CA GLU A 73 -0.71 -3.07 11.87
C GLU A 73 0.43 -2.08 11.64
N TRP A 74 1.36 -1.76 12.55
CA TRP A 74 2.41 -0.72 12.35
C TRP A 74 2.07 0.74 12.69
N VAL A 75 0.88 1.28 12.37
CA VAL A 75 0.40 2.49 13.07
C VAL A 75 -0.28 2.00 14.31
N VAL A 76 0.49 1.99 15.38
CA VAL A 76 -0.07 1.95 16.73
C VAL A 76 -1.28 2.88 16.75
N GLU A 77 -2.40 2.42 17.31
CA GLU A 77 -3.44 3.27 17.90
C GLU A 77 -2.80 4.07 19.06
N ASP A 78 -1.76 4.83 18.78
CA ASP A 78 -1.42 5.99 19.56
C ASP A 78 -2.37 7.08 19.01
N ASP A 79 -3.57 7.12 19.59
CA ASP A 79 -4.37 8.36 19.72
C ASP A 79 -3.61 9.41 20.55
N GLU A 80 -2.43 9.09 21.08
CA GLU A 80 -1.36 10.08 21.11
C GLU A 80 -0.93 10.33 19.67
N GLU A 81 -1.71 11.18 19.00
CA GLU A 81 -1.16 12.16 18.08
C GLU A 81 0.21 12.53 18.67
N ILE A 82 1.31 12.02 18.09
CA ILE A 82 2.59 12.66 18.32
C ILE A 82 2.33 14.02 17.70
N ILE A 83 1.87 14.95 18.53
CA ILE A 83 1.85 16.37 18.25
C ILE A 83 3.33 16.71 18.20
N LEU A 84 3.96 16.29 17.11
CA LEU A 84 5.11 16.95 16.55
C LEU A 84 4.56 18.34 16.30
N ASP A 85 4.66 19.22 17.29
CA ASP A 85 4.36 20.63 17.09
C ASP A 85 5.19 21.01 15.86
N ASP A 86 4.50 21.25 14.74
CA ASP A 86 5.09 21.26 13.39
C ASP A 86 6.23 22.31 13.32
N LYS A 87 6.21 23.27 14.25
CA LYS A 87 7.25 24.28 14.50
C LYS A 87 8.48 23.75 15.23
N THR A 88 8.35 22.92 16.27
CA THR A 88 9.49 22.48 17.08
C THR A 88 10.35 21.45 16.33
N TYR A 89 9.73 20.54 15.56
CA TYR A 89 10.47 19.57 14.76
C TYR A 89 11.17 20.16 13.54
N LEU A 90 10.59 21.18 12.90
CA LEU A 90 11.24 21.88 11.79
C LEU A 90 12.43 22.74 12.23
N ASP A 91 12.42 23.22 13.49
CA ASP A 91 13.51 24.00 14.08
C ASP A 91 14.62 23.12 14.69
N ASP A 92 14.28 21.96 15.26
CA ASP A 92 15.26 21.05 15.90
C ASP A 92 15.98 20.12 14.90
N ILE A 93 15.43 19.91 13.70
CA ILE A 93 16.16 19.26 12.59
C ILE A 93 17.05 20.32 11.94
N ALA A 94 18.24 20.51 12.52
CA ALA A 94 19.36 21.25 11.96
C ALA A 94 19.99 20.54 10.74
N ASP A 95 19.18 19.86 9.93
CA ASP A 95 19.65 19.15 8.75
C ASP A 95 19.26 19.93 7.49
N ASP A 96 20.24 20.70 6.96
CA ASP A 96 20.11 21.47 5.73
C ASP A 96 19.64 20.62 4.54
N SER A 97 19.86 19.30 4.60
CA SER A 97 19.47 18.31 3.62
C SER A 97 17.94 18.12 3.53
N VAL A 98 17.25 17.97 4.66
CA VAL A 98 15.78 17.84 4.73
C VAL A 98 15.12 19.13 4.24
N ARG A 99 15.60 20.28 4.71
CA ARG A 99 15.07 21.59 4.28
C ARG A 99 15.27 21.84 2.79
N LEU A 100 16.42 21.46 2.25
CA LEU A 100 16.70 21.55 0.81
C LEU A 100 15.72 20.69 0.01
N TYR A 101 15.48 19.45 0.46
CA TYR A 101 14.54 18.53 -0.18
C TYR A 101 13.10 19.07 -0.16
N LEU A 102 12.61 19.49 1.02
CA LEU A 102 11.26 20.05 1.17
C LEU A 102 11.04 21.30 0.30
N ARG A 103 12.08 22.14 0.17
CA ARG A 103 12.04 23.30 -0.72
C ARG A 103 11.95 22.89 -2.18
N GLU A 104 12.63 21.82 -2.60
CA GLU A 104 12.62 21.36 -3.99
C GLU A 104 11.25 20.81 -4.39
N ILE A 105 10.68 19.90 -3.59
CA ILE A 105 9.33 19.38 -3.82
C ILE A 105 8.24 20.45 -3.62
N GLY A 106 8.56 21.52 -2.88
CA GLY A 106 7.72 22.70 -2.69
C GLY A 106 7.55 23.54 -3.95
N LYS A 107 8.48 23.47 -4.91
CA LYS A 107 8.40 24.18 -6.19
C LYS A 107 7.45 23.51 -7.18
N ILE A 108 7.24 22.20 -7.03
CA ILE A 108 6.42 21.39 -7.93
C ILE A 108 4.94 21.68 -7.63
N PRO A 109 4.14 22.12 -8.62
CA PRO A 109 2.73 22.38 -8.41
C PRO A 109 1.95 21.10 -8.14
N LEU A 110 0.89 21.20 -7.35
CA LEU A 110 -0.05 20.09 -7.14
C LEU A 110 -0.86 19.86 -8.41
N LEU A 111 -1.07 18.60 -8.78
CA LEU A 111 -1.94 18.23 -9.88
C LEU A 111 -3.40 18.33 -9.46
N LYS A 112 -4.25 18.72 -10.40
CA LYS A 112 -5.71 18.59 -10.25
C LYS A 112 -6.16 17.17 -10.59
N SER A 113 -7.33 16.76 -10.10
CA SER A 113 -7.87 15.43 -10.37
C SER A 113 -8.00 15.10 -11.86
N ASP A 114 -8.37 16.08 -12.71
CA ASP A 114 -8.45 15.88 -14.15
C ASP A 114 -7.05 15.66 -14.77
N GLU A 115 -6.05 16.41 -14.31
CA GLU A 115 -4.66 16.30 -14.77
C GLU A 115 -4.04 14.96 -14.34
N GLU A 116 -4.37 14.47 -13.15
CA GLU A 116 -3.97 13.14 -12.66
C GLU A 116 -4.52 12.03 -13.55
N LEU A 117 -5.80 12.12 -13.93
CA LEU A 117 -6.44 11.14 -14.83
C LEU A 117 -5.79 11.16 -16.22
N GLU A 118 -5.54 12.35 -16.78
CA GLU A 118 -4.85 12.47 -18.07
C GLU A 118 -3.44 11.86 -18.05
N LEU A 119 -2.67 12.10 -16.99
CA LEU A 119 -1.34 11.52 -16.83
C LEU A 119 -1.41 10.01 -16.67
N ALA A 120 -2.33 9.50 -15.85
CA ALA A 120 -2.54 8.07 -15.66
C ALA A 120 -2.87 7.36 -16.99
N GLN A 121 -3.78 7.92 -17.79
CA GLN A 121 -4.11 7.38 -19.11
C GLN A 121 -2.91 7.39 -20.07
N LYS A 122 -2.11 8.46 -20.06
CA LYS A 122 -0.86 8.55 -20.86
C LYS A 122 0.15 7.49 -20.42
N ILE A 123 0.28 7.21 -19.12
CA ILE A 123 1.17 6.19 -18.58
C ILE A 123 0.76 4.80 -19.09
N VAL A 124 -0.52 4.45 -18.95
CA VAL A 124 -1.06 3.17 -19.44
C VAL A 124 -0.85 3.01 -20.96
N ALA A 125 -1.13 4.07 -21.74
CA ALA A 125 -0.93 4.05 -23.19
C ALA A 125 0.55 3.93 -23.61
N ASN A 126 1.46 4.51 -22.83
CA ASN A 126 2.90 4.46 -23.09
C ASN A 126 3.55 3.15 -22.62
N GLN A 127 3.00 2.49 -21.61
CA GLN A 127 3.55 1.28 -21.01
C GLN A 127 3.93 0.17 -22.02
N PRO A 128 3.08 -0.24 -22.99
CA PRO A 128 3.46 -1.27 -23.96
C PRO A 128 4.52 -0.79 -24.96
N LYS A 129 4.56 0.51 -25.27
CA LYS A 129 5.59 1.09 -26.14
C LYS A 129 6.94 1.13 -25.41
N TYR A 130 6.91 1.55 -24.14
CA TYR A 130 8.08 1.62 -23.29
C TYR A 130 8.71 0.23 -23.10
N ALA A 131 7.91 -0.81 -22.84
CA ALA A 131 8.39 -2.17 -22.73
C ALA A 131 9.14 -2.65 -23.99
N LYS A 132 8.60 -2.36 -25.19
CA LYS A 132 9.26 -2.70 -26.46
C LYS A 132 10.57 -1.95 -26.68
N VAL A 133 10.64 -0.68 -26.28
CA VAL A 133 11.87 0.11 -26.38
C VAL A 133 12.93 -0.42 -25.42
N LEU A 134 12.54 -0.80 -24.20
CA LEU A 134 13.43 -1.43 -23.23
C LEU A 134 13.98 -2.77 -23.75
N GLU A 135 13.14 -3.62 -24.35
CA GLU A 135 13.58 -4.89 -24.94
C GLU A 135 14.63 -4.67 -26.04
N LYS A 136 14.44 -3.67 -26.90
CA LYS A 136 15.44 -3.29 -27.92
C LYS A 136 16.73 -2.77 -27.30
N LEU A 137 16.65 -1.96 -26.24
CA LEU A 137 17.82 -1.46 -25.53
C LEU A 137 18.60 -2.62 -24.86
N ASP A 138 17.89 -3.59 -24.29
CA ASP A 138 18.50 -4.76 -23.66
C ASP A 138 19.20 -5.68 -24.67
N ALA A 139 18.77 -5.73 -25.93
CA ALA A 139 19.45 -6.49 -26.98
C ALA A 139 20.91 -6.04 -27.21
N TYR A 140 21.21 -4.76 -26.95
CA TYR A 140 22.56 -4.20 -27.03
C TYR A 140 23.42 -4.48 -25.79
N LYS A 141 22.86 -5.09 -24.74
CA LYS A 141 23.60 -5.52 -23.56
C LYS A 141 24.11 -6.95 -23.72
N ASP A 142 25.21 -7.26 -23.05
CA ASP A 142 25.77 -8.61 -22.93
C ASP A 142 25.09 -9.40 -21.79
N ASP A 143 25.50 -10.66 -21.61
CA ASP A 143 24.95 -11.53 -20.56
C ASP A 143 25.23 -11.01 -19.13
N ASN A 144 26.16 -10.06 -19.00
CA ASN A 144 26.48 -9.36 -17.74
C ASN A 144 25.72 -8.03 -17.59
N GLY A 145 24.86 -7.67 -18.55
CA GLY A 145 24.11 -6.41 -18.57
C GLY A 145 24.92 -5.19 -19.01
N LEU A 146 26.16 -5.37 -19.47
CA LEU A 146 27.03 -4.30 -19.96
C LEU A 146 26.80 -4.06 -21.45
N LEU A 147 26.97 -2.81 -21.87
CA LEU A 147 26.81 -2.46 -23.27
C LEU A 147 27.89 -3.16 -24.11
N LYS A 148 27.45 -3.95 -25.11
CA LYS A 148 28.36 -4.57 -26.07
C LYS A 148 29.15 -3.48 -26.81
N PRO A 149 30.37 -3.74 -27.27
CA PRO A 149 31.09 -2.81 -28.13
C PRO A 149 30.28 -2.57 -29.42
N LEU A 150 29.75 -1.36 -29.56
CA LEU A 150 28.86 -0.95 -30.64
C LEU A 150 29.65 -0.32 -31.79
N THR A 151 29.13 -0.50 -33.01
CA THR A 151 29.56 0.32 -34.15
C THR A 151 29.01 1.74 -34.03
N LYS A 152 29.61 2.70 -34.75
CA LYS A 152 29.13 4.10 -34.81
C LYS A 152 27.66 4.23 -35.27
N GLN A 153 27.12 3.24 -35.96
CA GLN A 153 25.72 3.23 -36.40
C GLN A 153 24.81 2.75 -35.27
N GLU A 154 25.15 1.64 -34.63
CA GLU A 154 24.38 1.10 -33.49
C GLU A 154 24.44 2.04 -32.27
N GLU A 155 25.54 2.76 -32.05
CA GLU A 155 25.62 3.81 -31.03
C GLU A 155 24.60 4.94 -31.26
N LYS A 156 24.33 5.29 -32.52
CA LYS A 156 23.32 6.30 -32.85
C LYS A 156 21.92 5.77 -32.60
N GLU A 157 21.64 4.55 -33.05
CA GLU A 157 20.34 3.89 -32.83
C GLU A 157 20.04 3.71 -31.33
N TYR A 158 21.03 3.28 -30.54
CA TYR A 158 20.91 3.17 -29.08
C TYR A 158 20.55 4.51 -28.43
N ARG A 159 21.21 5.61 -28.84
CA ARG A 159 20.89 6.95 -28.35
C ARG A 159 19.49 7.41 -28.74
N GLU A 160 19.03 7.07 -29.95
CA GLU A 160 17.66 7.38 -30.39
C GLU A 160 16.63 6.64 -29.55
N LEU A 161 16.86 5.35 -29.27
CA LEU A 161 16.03 4.53 -28.39
C LEU A 161 16.04 5.04 -26.95
N GLU A 162 17.19 5.50 -26.43
CA GLU A 162 17.29 6.09 -25.09
C GLU A 162 16.46 7.38 -24.98
N VAL A 163 16.54 8.25 -25.99
CA VAL A 163 15.72 9.47 -26.05
C VAL A 163 14.23 9.14 -26.15
N GLU A 164 13.86 8.09 -26.91
CA GLU A 164 12.49 7.60 -26.98
C GLU A 164 12.01 7.06 -25.61
N ALA A 165 12.82 6.25 -24.94
CA ALA A 165 12.53 5.71 -23.62
C ALA A 165 12.33 6.83 -22.58
N SER A 166 13.21 7.84 -22.58
CA SER A 166 13.07 9.01 -21.72
C SER A 166 11.75 9.74 -21.95
N LYS A 167 11.35 9.96 -23.20
CA LYS A 167 10.07 10.60 -23.53
C LYS A 167 8.87 9.80 -23.03
N LEU A 168 8.93 8.47 -23.13
CA LEU A 168 7.86 7.58 -22.68
C LEU A 168 7.75 7.52 -21.15
N SER A 169 8.86 7.67 -20.42
CA SER A 169 8.88 7.72 -18.93
C SER A 169 8.40 9.05 -18.36
N ARG A 170 8.55 10.17 -19.09
CA ARG A 170 8.23 11.51 -18.57
C ARG A 170 6.88 11.65 -17.85
N PRO A 171 5.74 11.13 -18.36
CA PRO A 171 4.46 11.25 -17.66
C PRO A 171 4.45 10.56 -16.29
N LYS A 172 5.15 9.42 -16.19
CA LYS A 172 5.33 8.69 -14.92
C LYS A 172 6.12 9.52 -13.92
N ASP A 173 7.23 10.11 -14.39
CA ASP A 173 8.10 10.96 -13.55
C ASP A 173 7.33 12.19 -13.05
N GLN A 174 6.58 12.85 -13.94
CA GLN A 174 5.72 13.99 -13.59
C GLN A 174 4.64 13.63 -12.56
N MET A 175 3.99 12.48 -12.72
CA MET A 175 2.97 12.01 -11.78
C MET A 175 3.58 11.69 -10.41
N ALA A 176 4.78 11.10 -10.37
CA ALA A 176 5.50 10.83 -9.12
C ALA A 176 5.96 12.13 -8.44
N GLU A 177 6.56 13.06 -9.18
CA GLU A 177 7.05 14.35 -8.71
C GLU A 177 5.96 15.18 -8.03
N ALA A 178 4.78 15.28 -8.65
CA ALA A 178 3.65 16.02 -8.08
C ALA A 178 3.14 15.43 -6.75
N ASN A 179 3.35 14.13 -6.54
CA ASN A 179 2.88 13.40 -5.37
C ASN A 179 3.95 13.18 -4.29
N MET A 180 5.16 13.74 -4.44
CA MET A 180 6.23 13.60 -3.43
C MET A 180 5.82 14.16 -2.05
N ARG A 181 4.95 15.18 -2.01
CA ARG A 181 4.47 15.74 -0.73
C ARG A 181 3.60 14.77 0.06
N LEU A 182 2.85 13.91 -0.62
CA LEU A 182 2.06 12.85 0.01
C LEU A 182 2.98 11.85 0.72
N VAL A 183 4.15 11.54 0.15
CA VAL A 183 5.13 10.65 0.78
C VAL A 183 5.62 11.26 2.09
N VAL A 184 5.98 12.55 2.09
CA VAL A 184 6.44 13.25 3.30
C VAL A 184 5.37 13.24 4.39
N SER A 185 4.11 13.52 4.06
CA SER A 185 3.03 13.54 5.07
C SER A 185 2.78 12.16 5.69
N ILE A 186 2.95 11.08 4.92
CA ILE A 186 2.86 9.71 5.43
C ILE A 186 4.10 9.36 6.26
N ALA A 187 5.31 9.65 5.75
CA ALA A 187 6.58 9.29 6.37
C ALA A 187 6.82 9.98 7.71
N LYS A 188 6.35 11.22 7.91
CA LYS A 188 6.42 11.94 9.19
C LYS A 188 5.88 11.10 10.36
N ARG A 189 4.84 10.29 10.14
CA ARG A 189 4.24 9.43 11.18
C ARG A 189 5.14 8.28 11.62
N TYR A 190 6.16 7.94 10.82
CA TYR A 190 7.07 6.81 11.05
C TYR A 190 8.42 7.21 11.66
N VAL A 191 8.65 8.50 11.89
CA VAL A 191 9.86 9.04 12.52
C VAL A 191 10.06 8.44 13.92
N GLY A 192 11.31 8.28 14.34
CA GLY A 192 11.66 7.73 15.65
C GLY A 192 11.60 6.20 15.75
N ARG A 193 11.35 5.49 14.64
CA ARG A 193 11.32 4.01 14.58
C ARG A 193 12.63 3.36 14.15
N GLY A 194 13.74 4.10 14.21
CA GLY A 194 15.11 3.60 13.96
C GLY A 194 15.70 3.94 12.60
N LEU A 195 14.94 4.55 11.68
CA LEU A 195 15.44 5.14 10.43
C LEU A 195 15.28 6.66 10.47
N ASP A 196 16.14 7.38 9.74
CA ASP A 196 16.02 8.82 9.57
C ASP A 196 14.84 9.19 8.65
N LEU A 197 14.32 10.41 8.77
CA LEU A 197 13.21 10.89 7.95
C LEU A 197 13.55 10.86 6.46
N LEU A 198 14.79 11.19 6.06
CA LEU A 198 15.18 11.12 4.64
C LEU A 198 15.11 9.69 4.11
N ASP A 199 15.59 8.72 4.88
CA ASP A 199 15.55 7.31 4.50
C ASP A 199 14.11 6.82 4.36
N LEU A 200 13.24 7.16 5.33
CA LEU A 200 11.81 6.86 5.26
C LEU A 200 11.16 7.48 4.02
N ILE A 201 11.52 8.73 3.67
CA ILE A 201 11.03 9.40 2.47
C ILE A 201 11.50 8.67 1.21
N GLN A 202 12.77 8.24 1.14
CA GLN A 202 13.27 7.55 -0.06
C GLN A 202 12.59 6.19 -0.26
N GLU A 203 12.39 5.44 0.81
CA GLU A 203 11.68 4.16 0.77
C GLU A 203 10.20 4.37 0.40
N GLY A 204 9.57 5.43 0.94
CA GLY A 204 8.24 5.85 0.55
C GLY A 204 8.13 6.28 -0.91
N ASN A 205 9.13 6.98 -1.45
CA ASN A 205 9.20 7.37 -2.87
C ASN A 205 9.31 6.13 -3.77
N THR A 206 10.04 5.10 -3.33
CA THR A 206 10.09 3.80 -4.03
C THR A 206 8.71 3.13 -4.04
N GLY A 207 7.97 3.21 -2.93
CA GLY A 207 6.57 2.79 -2.86
C GLY A 207 5.65 3.58 -3.80
N LEU A 208 5.80 4.90 -3.84
CA LEU A 208 5.05 5.79 -4.73
C LEU A 208 5.29 5.44 -6.20
N LEU A 209 6.55 5.22 -6.62
CA LEU A 209 6.86 4.84 -8.00
C LEU A 209 6.16 3.53 -8.39
N ARG A 210 6.12 2.53 -7.51
CA ARG A 210 5.36 1.29 -7.74
C ARG A 210 3.85 1.53 -7.81
N ALA A 211 3.33 2.47 -7.03
CA ALA A 211 1.94 2.88 -7.12
C ALA A 211 1.63 3.48 -8.49
N VAL A 212 2.46 4.39 -8.99
CA VAL A 212 2.29 5.02 -10.31
C VAL A 212 2.32 3.97 -11.43
N GLU A 213 3.22 2.99 -11.37
CA GLU A 213 3.31 1.92 -12.38
C GLU A 213 2.07 1.03 -12.46
N LYS A 214 1.41 0.81 -11.33
CA LYS A 214 0.29 -0.13 -11.19
C LYS A 214 -1.06 0.55 -11.04
N PHE A 215 -1.10 1.88 -11.11
CA PHE A 215 -2.33 2.62 -10.95
C PHE A 215 -3.22 2.43 -12.18
N ASP A 216 -4.50 2.17 -11.92
CA ASP A 216 -5.50 1.96 -12.95
C ASP A 216 -6.57 3.04 -12.81
N PRO A 217 -6.65 4.00 -13.76
CA PRO A 217 -7.61 5.09 -13.70
C PRO A 217 -9.06 4.63 -13.90
N ASP A 218 -9.30 3.44 -14.49
CA ASP A 218 -10.65 2.96 -14.81
C ASP A 218 -11.39 2.46 -13.57
N LYS A 219 -10.68 2.22 -12.46
CA LYS A 219 -11.27 1.75 -11.19
C LYS A 219 -12.01 2.83 -10.41
N GLY A 220 -11.94 4.10 -10.82
CA GLY A 220 -12.73 5.19 -10.24
C GLY A 220 -12.28 5.69 -8.86
N PHE A 221 -11.13 5.24 -8.35
CA PHE A 221 -10.56 5.75 -7.09
C PHE A 221 -9.48 6.81 -7.33
N LYS A 222 -9.35 7.76 -6.40
CA LYS A 222 -8.29 8.77 -6.44
C LYS A 222 -6.91 8.12 -6.30
N PHE A 223 -5.93 8.66 -7.01
CA PHE A 223 -4.56 8.16 -6.96
C PHE A 223 -3.97 8.21 -5.54
N SER A 224 -4.24 9.26 -4.77
CA SER A 224 -3.75 9.42 -3.39
C SER A 224 -4.17 8.28 -2.47
N THR A 225 -5.42 7.80 -2.58
CA THR A 225 -5.93 6.66 -1.81
C THR A 225 -5.15 5.39 -2.15
N TYR A 226 -4.91 5.14 -3.43
CA TYR A 226 -4.15 3.99 -3.89
C TYR A 226 -2.67 4.08 -3.51
N ALA A 227 -2.04 5.24 -3.70
CA ALA A 227 -0.64 5.47 -3.39
C ALA A 227 -0.33 5.33 -1.90
N THR A 228 -1.26 5.73 -1.03
CA THR A 228 -1.10 5.60 0.43
C THR A 228 -0.77 4.17 0.84
N TRP A 229 -1.42 3.17 0.25
CA TRP A 229 -1.13 1.75 0.49
C TRP A 229 0.30 1.36 0.18
N TRP A 230 0.77 1.70 -1.02
CA TRP A 230 2.10 1.35 -1.49
C TRP A 230 3.21 2.10 -0.76
N ILE A 231 3.01 3.38 -0.47
CA ILE A 231 3.95 4.21 0.29
C ILE A 231 4.10 3.63 1.70
N ARG A 232 2.99 3.38 2.38
CA ARG A 232 2.98 2.80 3.72
C ARG A 232 3.67 1.44 3.74
N GLN A 233 3.32 0.55 2.83
CA GLN A 233 3.90 -0.79 2.75
C GLN A 233 5.42 -0.73 2.54
N ALA A 234 5.91 0.19 1.70
CA ALA A 234 7.33 0.36 1.45
C ALA A 234 8.07 0.85 2.71
N ILE A 235 7.55 1.90 3.37
CA ILE A 235 8.14 2.46 4.60
C ILE A 235 8.18 1.40 5.70
N THR A 236 7.05 0.76 5.96
CA THR A 236 6.92 -0.29 6.98
C THR A 236 7.90 -1.44 6.73
N ARG A 237 8.02 -1.89 5.49
CA ARG A 237 8.96 -2.94 5.12
C ARG A 237 10.41 -2.51 5.31
N ALA A 238 10.76 -1.28 4.94
CA ALA A 238 12.09 -0.75 5.14
C ALA A 238 12.47 -0.68 6.61
N ILE A 239 11.54 -0.25 7.48
CA ILE A 239 11.76 -0.26 8.93
C ILE A 239 12.03 -1.69 9.42
N ALA A 240 11.25 -2.68 8.96
CA ALA A 240 11.44 -4.07 9.35
C ALA A 240 12.81 -4.63 8.92
N ASP A 241 13.26 -4.29 7.72
CA ASP A 241 14.48 -4.85 7.13
C ASP A 241 15.76 -4.09 7.53
N GLN A 242 15.69 -2.78 7.82
CA GLN A 242 16.87 -1.91 7.97
C GLN A 242 16.98 -1.20 9.33
N ALA A 243 15.90 -1.02 10.10
CA ALA A 243 15.95 -0.19 11.31
C ALA A 243 16.78 -0.79 12.47
N ARG A 244 17.16 -2.07 12.36
CA ARG A 244 17.97 -2.78 13.36
C ARG A 244 19.36 -3.03 12.80
N THR A 245 20.38 -2.90 13.66
CA THR A 245 21.77 -3.24 13.31
C THR A 245 21.92 -4.70 12.89
N ILE A 246 21.16 -5.61 13.52
CA ILE A 246 21.08 -7.02 13.14
C ILE A 246 19.72 -7.25 12.50
N ARG A 247 19.71 -7.67 11.24
CA ARG A 247 18.49 -7.90 10.48
C ARG A 247 17.69 -9.07 11.06
N ILE A 248 16.43 -8.81 11.35
CA ILE A 248 15.45 -9.81 11.78
C ILE A 248 14.48 -10.05 10.61
N PRO A 249 14.10 -11.30 10.30
CA PRO A 249 13.11 -11.57 9.26
C PRO A 249 11.76 -10.87 9.52
N VAL A 250 11.09 -10.40 8.45
CA VAL A 250 9.84 -9.61 8.53
C VAL A 250 8.75 -10.27 9.38
N HIS A 251 8.50 -11.58 9.20
CA HIS A 251 7.49 -12.31 9.98
C HIS A 251 7.76 -12.32 11.51
N MET A 252 9.03 -12.25 11.92
CA MET A 252 9.40 -12.13 13.32
C MET A 252 9.13 -10.71 13.83
N VAL A 253 9.37 -9.67 13.02
CA VAL A 253 9.03 -8.28 13.37
C VAL A 253 7.51 -8.09 13.49
N GLU A 254 6.74 -8.67 12.58
CA GLU A 254 5.26 -8.70 12.65
C GLU A 254 4.79 -9.36 13.95
N THR A 255 5.39 -10.50 14.30
CA THR A 255 5.06 -11.22 15.55
C THR A 255 5.41 -10.39 16.79
N ILE A 256 6.57 -9.71 16.80
CA ILE A 256 6.98 -8.78 17.87
C ILE A 256 5.94 -7.65 18.01
N ASN A 257 5.55 -7.03 16.90
CA ASN A 257 4.61 -5.91 16.91
C ASN A 257 3.21 -6.34 17.36
N LYS A 258 2.76 -7.54 16.97
CA LYS A 258 1.50 -8.12 17.43
C LYS A 258 1.53 -8.37 18.93
N LEU A 259 2.62 -8.96 19.43
CA LEU A 259 2.85 -9.17 20.87
C LEU A 259 2.81 -7.85 21.64
N LEU A 260 3.51 -6.81 21.17
CA LEU A 260 3.50 -5.50 21.82
C LEU A 260 2.10 -4.87 21.86
N ARG A 261 1.29 -5.06 20.82
CA ARG A 261 -0.10 -4.58 20.81
C ARG A 261 -1.02 -5.36 21.74
N THR A 262 -0.92 -6.68 21.73
CA THR A 262 -1.65 -7.52 22.69
C THR A 262 -1.25 -7.18 24.13
N GLN A 263 0.04 -6.97 24.39
CA GLN A 263 0.54 -6.55 25.70
C GLN A 263 -0.07 -5.20 26.10
N ARG A 264 -0.07 -4.18 25.23
CA ARG A 264 -0.68 -2.86 25.54
C ARG A 264 -2.17 -2.97 25.84
N ARG A 265 -2.92 -3.69 25.01
CA ARG A 265 -4.37 -3.92 25.22
C ARG A 265 -4.63 -4.61 26.56
N LEU A 266 -3.91 -5.70 26.85
CA LEU A 266 -4.05 -6.40 28.13
C LEU A 266 -3.61 -5.53 29.32
N THR A 267 -2.61 -4.68 29.17
CA THR A 267 -2.22 -3.72 30.22
C THR A 267 -3.35 -2.74 30.52
N GLN A 268 -4.06 -2.25 29.49
CA GLN A 268 -5.22 -1.38 29.65
C GLN A 268 -6.41 -2.12 30.30
N ASP A 269 -6.68 -3.35 29.90
CA ASP A 269 -7.80 -4.14 30.43
C ASP A 269 -7.57 -4.59 31.88
N LEU A 270 -6.33 -4.96 32.23
CA LEU A 270 -5.98 -5.53 33.53
C LEU A 270 -5.48 -4.49 34.53
N ASN A 271 -5.19 -3.25 34.09
CA ASN A 271 -4.53 -2.19 34.87
C ASN A 271 -3.24 -2.67 35.57
N ARG A 272 -2.53 -3.64 34.97
CA ARG A 272 -1.24 -4.18 35.42
C ARG A 272 -0.47 -4.74 34.23
N GLU A 273 0.82 -4.99 34.39
CA GLU A 273 1.56 -5.73 33.36
C GLU A 273 1.01 -7.17 33.22
N PRO A 274 0.68 -7.61 32.00
CA PRO A 274 0.19 -8.96 31.75
C PRO A 274 1.33 -9.98 31.88
N THR A 275 0.99 -11.18 32.33
CA THR A 275 1.96 -12.29 32.40
C THR A 275 2.21 -12.91 31.02
N HIS A 276 3.34 -13.59 30.84
CA HIS A 276 3.65 -14.28 29.59
C HIS A 276 2.58 -15.31 29.20
N ASP A 277 1.99 -15.99 30.20
CA ASP A 277 0.88 -16.94 30.00
C ASP A 277 -0.39 -16.27 29.47
N GLU A 278 -0.72 -15.07 29.97
CA GLU A 278 -1.88 -14.30 29.53
C GLU A 278 -1.70 -13.79 28.09
N ILE A 279 -0.50 -13.29 27.76
CA ILE A 279 -0.16 -12.89 26.39
C ILE A 279 -0.20 -14.10 25.45
N ALA A 280 0.39 -15.23 25.85
CA ALA A 280 0.44 -16.46 25.07
C ALA A 280 -0.97 -16.99 24.77
N LYS A 281 -1.85 -16.99 25.77
CA LYS A 281 -3.25 -17.41 25.65
C LYS A 281 -4.02 -16.52 24.67
N GLU A 282 -3.83 -15.20 24.76
CA GLU A 282 -4.50 -14.23 23.88
C GLU A 282 -3.99 -14.30 22.44
N MET A 283 -2.68 -14.53 22.27
CA MET A 283 -2.06 -14.68 20.94
C MET A 283 -2.24 -16.08 20.32
N GLY A 284 -2.68 -17.07 21.10
CA GLY A 284 -2.82 -18.46 20.66
C GLY A 284 -1.49 -19.16 20.36
N ILE A 285 -0.41 -18.77 21.05
CA ILE A 285 0.94 -19.33 20.88
C ILE A 285 1.49 -19.89 22.19
N GLU A 286 2.56 -20.66 22.13
CA GLU A 286 3.21 -21.22 23.32
C GLU A 286 3.95 -20.14 24.13
N VAL A 287 3.97 -20.31 25.45
CA VAL A 287 4.62 -19.39 26.40
C VAL A 287 6.12 -19.25 26.10
N GLU A 288 6.79 -20.37 25.80
CA GLU A 288 8.21 -20.38 25.45
C GLU A 288 8.51 -19.51 24.22
N LYS A 289 7.58 -19.47 23.25
CA LYS A 289 7.70 -18.62 22.07
C LYS A 289 7.58 -17.14 22.42
N VAL A 290 6.67 -16.77 23.32
CA VAL A 290 6.54 -15.40 23.84
C VAL A 290 7.81 -14.97 24.56
N GLU A 291 8.37 -15.84 25.42
CA GLU A 291 9.64 -15.58 26.11
C GLU A 291 10.81 -15.40 25.15
N HIS A 292 10.90 -16.22 24.11
CA HIS A 292 11.94 -16.10 23.09
C HIS A 292 11.84 -14.76 22.35
N ILE A 293 10.63 -14.34 21.99
CA ILE A 293 10.39 -13.07 21.31
C ILE A 293 10.74 -11.89 22.22
N MET A 294 10.40 -11.96 23.51
CA MET A 294 10.75 -10.91 24.49
C MET A 294 12.26 -10.75 24.68
N LYS A 295 13.05 -11.81 24.51
CA LYS A 295 14.52 -11.74 24.58
C LYS A 295 15.18 -11.11 23.34
N ILE A 296 14.47 -11.08 22.22
CA ILE A 296 14.94 -10.49 20.95
C ILE A 296 14.63 -8.99 20.87
N LYS A 297 13.66 -8.52 21.66
CA LYS A 297 13.32 -7.10 21.82
C LYS A 297 14.52 -6.31 22.35
#